data_AF-A0A7V6MVG5-F1
#
_entry.id   AF-A0A7V6MVG5-F1
#
_cell.length_a   1.000
_cell.length_b   1.000
_cell.length_c   1.000
_cell.angle_alpha   90.00
_cell.angle_beta   90.00
_cell.angle_gamma   90.00
#
_symmetry.space_group_name_H-M   'P 1'
#
loop_
_entity.id
_entity.type
_entity.pdbx_description
1 polymer ?
#
loop_
_entity_poly.entity_id
_entity_poly.type
_entity_poly.pdbx_seq_one_letter_code
_entity_poly.pdbx_strand_id
1 'polypeptide(L)'
;MKYGELVSFDPVESVIKLVEADQPQEALRLVKTYVMSNNMAKTLKDLVIPQLQFEDPFDNKGVFIVGNYGTGKSHLMSVISAVAED
;
A
#
# COMPACT_ATOMS: atom_id res chain seq x y z
N MET A 1 -5.67 14.48 -39.39
CA MET A 1 -5.58 13.80 -38.09
C MET A 1 -4.31 12.98 -38.06
N LYS A 2 -3.35 13.36 -37.22
CA LYS A 2 -2.11 12.59 -37.09
C LYS A 2 -2.35 11.49 -36.06
N TYR A 3 -1.88 10.28 -36.32
CA TYR A 3 -2.05 9.11 -35.44
C TYR A 3 -1.64 9.39 -33.97
N GLY A 4 -0.70 10.31 -33.75
CA GLY A 4 -0.26 10.73 -32.40
C GLY A 4 -1.27 11.55 -31.60
N GLU A 5 -2.38 12.02 -32.20
CA GLU A 5 -3.46 12.73 -31.48
C GLU A 5 -4.50 11.75 -30.89
N LEU A 6 -4.48 10.47 -31.29
CA LEU A 6 -5.43 9.44 -30.85
C LEU A 6 -4.95 8.67 -29.62
N VAL A 7 -3.66 8.74 -29.31
CA VAL A 7 -3.02 7.94 -28.28
C VAL A 7 -2.15 8.84 -27.42
N SER A 8 -2.76 9.41 -26.38
CA SER A 8 -2.04 10.05 -25.29
C SER A 8 -1.85 9.01 -24.19
N PHE A 9 -0.61 8.57 -24.00
CA PHE A 9 -0.23 7.78 -22.84
C PHE A 9 0.29 8.75 -21.78
N ASP A 10 -0.56 9.12 -20.83
CA ASP A 10 -0.03 9.55 -19.54
C ASP A 10 0.57 8.31 -18.88
N PRO A 11 1.88 8.29 -18.58
CA PRO A 11 2.45 7.20 -17.82
C PRO A 11 1.73 7.17 -16.47
N VAL A 12 1.08 6.05 -16.15
CA VAL A 12 0.61 5.78 -14.78
C VAL A 12 1.82 5.36 -13.94
N GLU A 13 2.88 6.16 -13.94
CA GLU A 13 3.96 6.04 -12.98
C GLU A 13 3.77 7.11 -11.92
N SER A 14 2.62 7.08 -11.23
CA SER A 14 2.55 7.73 -9.93
C SER A 14 3.45 6.93 -9.00
N VAL A 15 4.72 7.36 -8.89
CA VAL A 15 5.66 6.77 -7.95
C VAL A 15 5.11 7.01 -6.55
N ILE A 16 4.60 5.95 -5.93
CA ILE A 16 4.12 6.03 -4.54
C ILE A 16 5.33 6.28 -3.65
N LYS A 17 5.31 7.38 -2.92
CA LYS A 17 6.31 7.68 -1.90
C LYS A 17 5.74 7.33 -0.54
N LEU A 18 6.53 6.64 0.29
CA LEU A 18 6.10 6.27 1.63
C LEU A 18 5.75 7.50 2.48
N VAL A 19 6.51 8.59 2.34
CA VAL A 19 6.30 9.88 3.04
C VAL A 19 4.96 10.55 2.70
N GLU A 20 4.29 10.13 1.63
CA GLU A 20 2.94 10.63 1.31
C GLU A 20 1.87 10.04 2.23
N ALA A 21 2.16 8.93 2.93
CA ALA A 21 1.25 8.36 3.94
C ALA A 21 1.11 9.27 5.18
N ASP A 22 2.10 10.09 5.47
CA ASP A 22 2.10 11.02 6.62
C ASP A 22 1.14 12.21 6.42
N GLN A 23 0.56 12.38 5.21
CA GLN A 23 -0.41 13.43 4.89
C GLN A 23 -1.84 12.88 4.97
N PRO A 24 -2.72 13.36 5.87
CA PRO A 24 -4.01 12.71 6.14
C PRO A 24 -4.92 12.48 4.92
N GLN A 25 -4.98 13.44 3.99
CA GLN A 25 -5.80 13.31 2.79
C GLN A 25 -5.25 12.26 1.83
N GLU A 26 -3.92 12.16 1.77
CA GLU A 26 -3.20 11.26 0.88
C GLU A 26 -3.15 9.84 1.46
N ALA A 27 -2.95 9.71 2.77
CA ALA A 27 -3.18 8.48 3.54
C ALA A 27 -4.55 7.87 3.23
N LEU A 28 -5.61 8.69 3.33
CA LEU A 28 -6.97 8.27 3.03
C LEU A 28 -7.12 7.83 1.56
N ARG A 29 -6.51 8.55 0.62
CA ARG A 29 -6.52 8.20 -0.81
C ARG A 29 -5.82 6.85 -1.03
N LEU A 30 -4.66 6.64 -0.43
CA LEU A 30 -3.87 5.42 -0.52
C LEU A 30 -4.67 4.22 0.00
N VAL A 31 -5.32 4.34 1.16
CA VAL A 31 -6.19 3.29 1.71
C VAL A 31 -7.37 3.01 0.79
N LYS A 32 -8.08 4.04 0.32
CA LYS A 32 -9.28 3.88 -0.54
C LYS A 32 -9.00 3.25 -1.89
N THR A 33 -7.81 3.46 -2.43
CA THR A 33 -7.45 3.03 -3.79
C THR A 33 -6.69 1.70 -3.82
N TYR A 34 -6.28 1.19 -2.66
CA TYR A 34 -5.55 -0.06 -2.60
C TYR A 34 -6.47 -1.26 -2.80
N VAL A 35 -6.06 -2.15 -3.70
CA VAL A 35 -6.78 -3.40 -4.01
C VAL A 35 -5.90 -4.58 -3.66
N MET A 36 -6.46 -5.53 -2.92
CA MET A 36 -5.76 -6.75 -2.52
C MET A 36 -6.67 -7.98 -2.66
N SER A 37 -6.07 -9.17 -2.74
CA SER A 37 -6.84 -10.41 -2.71
C SER A 37 -7.38 -10.69 -1.32
N ASN A 38 -8.47 -11.48 -1.24
CA ASN A 38 -9.03 -11.92 0.04
C ASN A 38 -8.00 -12.65 0.91
N ASN A 39 -7.10 -13.42 0.30
CA ASN A 39 -6.04 -14.11 1.02
C ASN A 39 -5.03 -13.13 1.64
N MET A 40 -4.65 -12.09 0.89
CA MET A 40 -3.77 -11.04 1.40
C MET A 40 -4.43 -10.25 2.55
N ALA A 41 -5.71 -9.89 2.39
CA ALA A 41 -6.49 -9.24 3.44
C ALA A 41 -6.54 -10.08 4.71
N LYS A 42 -6.74 -11.40 4.57
CA LYS A 42 -6.71 -12.34 5.70
C LYS A 42 -5.34 -12.35 6.39
N THR A 43 -4.25 -12.45 5.65
CA THR A 43 -2.89 -12.41 6.23
C THR A 43 -2.62 -11.09 6.96
N LEU A 44 -3.00 -9.95 6.37
CA LEU A 44 -2.82 -8.66 7.03
C LEU A 44 -3.61 -8.59 8.33
N LYS A 45 -4.88 -8.98 8.31
CA LYS A 45 -5.77 -8.96 9.47
C LYS A 45 -5.31 -9.90 10.59
N ASP A 46 -4.94 -11.13 10.24
CA ASP A 46 -4.71 -12.19 11.23
C ASP A 46 -3.25 -12.24 11.72
N LEU A 47 -2.31 -11.66 10.96
CA LEU A 47 -0.88 -11.72 11.27
C LEU A 47 -0.22 -10.34 11.41
N VAL A 48 -0.42 -9.43 10.46
CA VAL A 48 0.37 -8.17 10.40
C VAL A 48 -0.19 -7.12 11.36
N ILE A 49 -1.47 -6.78 11.27
CA ILE A 49 -2.09 -5.75 12.13
C ILE A 49 -1.99 -6.10 13.63
N PRO A 50 -2.22 -7.35 14.08
CA PRO A 50 -2.05 -7.71 15.49
C PRO A 50 -0.61 -7.57 16.01
N GLN A 51 0.39 -7.47 15.13
CA GLN A 51 1.79 -7.26 15.50
C GLN A 51 2.17 -5.78 15.57
N LEU A 52 1.26 -4.87 15.19
CA LEU A 52 1.49 -3.40 15.23
C LEU A 52 0.92 -2.77 16.50
N GLN A 53 0.09 -3.49 17.26
CA GLN A 53 -0.50 -3.01 18.52
C GLN A 53 0.50 -3.11 19.69
N PHE A 54 0.30 -2.28 20.72
CA PHE A 54 1.17 -2.19 21.91
C PHE A 54 0.50 -2.64 23.22
N GLU A 55 -0.74 -3.10 23.17
CA GLU A 55 -1.54 -3.51 24.33
C GLU A 55 -1.11 -4.88 24.88
N ASP A 56 -0.80 -5.83 24.01
CA ASP A 56 -0.38 -7.17 24.36
C ASP A 56 1.07 -7.44 23.93
N PRO A 57 1.91 -8.04 24.79
CA PRO A 57 3.27 -8.40 24.43
C PRO A 57 3.29 -9.59 23.47
N PHE A 58 3.96 -9.42 22.32
CA PHE A 58 4.23 -10.47 21.35
C PHE A 58 5.73 -10.55 21.00
N ASP A 59 6.16 -11.70 20.50
CA ASP A 59 7.45 -11.83 19.83
C ASP A 59 7.46 -11.00 18.54
N ASN A 60 8.56 -10.29 18.29
CA ASN A 60 8.75 -9.53 17.06
C ASN A 60 8.73 -10.46 15.83
N LYS A 61 8.00 -10.05 14.79
CA LYS A 61 7.94 -10.77 13.52
C LYS A 61 8.45 -9.91 12.36
N GLY A 62 9.31 -10.50 11.54
CA GLY A 62 9.67 -9.95 10.24
C GLY A 62 8.71 -10.44 9.16
N VAL A 63 8.22 -9.53 8.31
CA VAL A 63 7.40 -9.86 7.13
C VAL A 63 8.21 -9.53 5.88
N PHE A 64 8.39 -10.52 5.00
CA PHE A 64 9.10 -10.34 3.74
C PHE A 64 8.11 -10.31 2.57
N ILE A 65 7.98 -9.16 1.93
CA ILE A 65 7.04 -8.95 0.83
C ILE A 65 7.78 -9.11 -0.50
N VAL A 66 7.36 -10.09 -1.29
CA VAL A 66 7.93 -10.39 -2.62
C VAL A 66 6.87 -10.19 -3.69
N GLY A 67 7.26 -9.61 -4.81
CA GLY A 67 6.38 -9.42 -5.96
C GLY A 67 7.09 -8.70 -7.10
N ASN A 68 6.61 -8.89 -8.31
CA ASN A 68 7.18 -8.28 -9.52
C ASN A 68 7.08 -6.75 -9.50
N TYR A 69 7.83 -6.08 -10.36
CA TYR A 69 7.70 -4.63 -10.52
C TYR A 69 6.24 -4.26 -10.89
N GLY A 70 5.73 -3.16 -10.33
CA GLY A 70 4.36 -2.71 -10.58
C GLY A 70 3.23 -3.46 -9.85
N THR A 71 3.52 -4.46 -9.00
CA THR A 71 2.46 -5.22 -8.30
C THR A 71 1.94 -4.57 -7.01
N GLY A 72 2.12 -3.26 -6.83
CA GLY A 72 1.57 -2.54 -5.68
C GLY A 72 2.29 -2.75 -4.33
N LYS A 73 3.54 -3.24 -4.31
CA LYS A 73 4.31 -3.43 -3.06
C LYS A 73 4.49 -2.12 -2.27
N SER A 74 4.87 -1.04 -2.94
CA SER A 74 5.01 0.27 -2.29
C SER A 74 3.66 0.81 -1.83
N HIS A 75 2.58 0.58 -2.60
CA HIS A 75 1.22 0.94 -2.20
C HIS A 75 0.81 0.23 -0.90
N LEU A 76 1.06 -1.07 -0.82
CA LEU A 76 0.82 -1.87 0.38
C LEU A 76 1.55 -1.29 1.60
N MET A 77 2.84 -0.98 1.45
CA MET A 77 3.64 -0.40 2.53
C MET A 77 3.11 0.97 2.96
N SER A 78 2.72 1.83 2.02
CA SER A 78 2.10 3.12 2.35
C SER A 78 0.75 2.96 3.06
N VAL A 79 -0.06 1.97 2.69
CA VAL A 79 -1.32 1.66 3.38
C VAL A 79 -1.06 1.19 4.81
N ILE A 80 -0.09 0.28 5.01
CA ILE A 80 0.27 -0.20 6.35
C ILE A 80 0.76 0.96 7.22
N SER A 81 1.59 1.85 6.68
CA SER A 81 2.05 3.05 7.38
C SER A 81 0.87 3.94 7.77
N ALA A 82 0.00 4.27 6.80
CA ALA A 82 -1.15 5.12 7.00
C ALA A 82 -2.14 4.61 8.07
N VAL A 83 -2.32 3.28 8.20
CA VAL A 83 -3.23 2.71 9.22
C VAL A 83 -2.56 2.50 10.57
N ALA A 84 -1.23 2.59 10.65
CA ALA A 84 -0.47 2.42 11.89
C ALA A 84 -0.09 3.77 12.55
N GLU A 85 -0.28 4.89 11.85
CA GLU A 85 0.09 6.24 12.30
C GLU A 85 -1.00 6.91 13.18
N ASP A 86 -2.14 6.25 13.39
CA ASP A 86 -3.25 6.66 14.29
C ASP A 86 -3.34 5.71 15.51
#